data_AF-A0A1W9XBL9-F1
#
_entry.id   AF-A0A1W9XBL9-F1
#
_cell.length_a   1.000
_cell.length_b   1.000
_cell.length_c   1.000
_cell.angle_alpha   90.00
_cell.angle_beta   90.00
_cell.angle_gamma   90.00
#
_symmetry.space_group_name_H-M   'P 1'
#
loop_
_entity.id
_entity.type
_entity.pdbx_description
1 polymer ?
#
loop_
_entity_poly.entity_id
_entity_poly.type
_entity_poly.pdbx_seq_one_letter_code
_entity_poly.pdbx_strand_id
1 'polypeptide(L)'
;MLNCRQMGKSSLRVRTVRRLRADGVACAMIDLTLIGSTDTTPEEWYAGIIDIVANDLNLGDFDLDEWWERHSRLSPVHHFGKFIEEIVLKEIP
;
A
#
# COMPACT_ATOMS: atom_id res chain seq x y z
N MET A 1 -14.28 -1.28 35.00
CA MET A 1 -13.14 -1.37 34.05
C MET A 1 -13.68 -1.16 32.65
N LEU A 2 -13.25 -0.08 31.97
CA LEU A 2 -13.82 0.41 30.70
C LEU A 2 -13.31 -0.42 29.52
N ASN A 3 -14.22 -1.14 28.86
CA ASN A 3 -13.95 -1.85 27.61
C ASN A 3 -14.22 -0.89 26.43
N CYS A 4 -13.23 -0.07 26.08
CA CYS A 4 -13.33 0.93 25.00
C CYS A 4 -12.51 0.59 23.75
N ARG A 5 -12.10 -0.66 23.53
CA ARG A 5 -10.93 -0.95 22.69
C ARG A 5 -11.16 -1.27 21.21
N GLN A 6 -12.38 -1.40 20.66
CA GLN A 6 -12.50 -1.88 19.25
C GLN A 6 -13.45 -1.17 18.28
N MET A 7 -14.33 -0.25 18.69
CA MET A 7 -15.36 0.28 17.77
C MET A 7 -15.14 1.73 17.27
N GLY A 8 -14.18 2.47 17.84
CA GLY A 8 -14.00 3.90 17.54
C GLY A 8 -12.94 4.26 16.48
N LYS A 9 -11.86 3.46 16.35
CA LYS A 9 -10.74 3.77 15.45
C LYS A 9 -11.01 3.40 14.00
N SER A 10 -11.63 2.22 13.76
CA SER A 10 -11.95 1.77 12.40
C SER A 10 -13.00 2.65 11.72
N SER A 11 -13.99 3.14 12.47
CA SER A 11 -15.06 3.99 11.92
C SER A 11 -14.58 5.39 11.52
N LEU A 12 -13.67 5.99 12.29
CA LEU A 12 -13.00 7.25 11.93
C LEU A 12 -12.10 7.09 10.70
N ARG A 13 -11.27 6.02 10.64
CA ARG A 13 -10.41 5.76 9.48
C ARG A 13 -11.23 5.63 8.20
N VAL A 14 -12.28 4.81 8.23
CA VAL A 14 -13.17 4.59 7.07
C VAL A 14 -13.86 5.89 6.66
N ARG A 15 -14.32 6.71 7.62
CA ARG A 15 -14.96 7.99 7.33
C ARG A 15 -14.00 9.01 6.71
N THR A 16 -12.76 9.06 7.18
CA THR A 16 -11.73 9.95 6.61
C THR A 16 -11.33 9.52 5.21
N VAL A 17 -11.08 8.23 4.97
CA VAL A 17 -10.76 7.72 3.62
C VAL A 17 -11.91 7.97 2.65
N ARG A 18 -13.16 7.76 3.07
CA ARG A 18 -14.33 8.07 2.24
C ARG A 18 -14.42 9.55 1.90
N ARG A 19 -14.10 10.45 2.85
CA ARG A 19 -14.10 11.89 2.59
C ARG A 19 -12.98 12.30 1.64
N LEU A 20 -11.77 11.80 1.85
CA LEU A 20 -10.63 12.07 0.97
C LEU A 20 -10.88 11.56 -0.45
N ARG A 21 -11.43 10.34 -0.61
CA ARG A 21 -11.83 9.82 -1.92
C ARG A 21 -12.95 10.65 -2.55
N ALA A 22 -13.91 11.15 -1.75
CA ALA A 22 -14.96 12.05 -2.25
C ALA A 22 -14.41 13.42 -2.71
N ASP A 23 -13.31 13.87 -2.10
CA ASP A 23 -12.61 15.10 -2.47
C ASP A 23 -11.60 14.88 -3.62
N GLY A 24 -11.61 13.69 -4.26
CA GLY A 24 -10.74 13.37 -5.39
C GLY A 24 -9.31 12.98 -5.03
N VAL A 25 -9.02 12.79 -3.73
CA VAL A 25 -7.69 12.39 -3.25
C VAL A 25 -7.52 10.88 -3.36
N ALA A 26 -6.48 10.46 -4.08
CA ALA A 26 -6.08 9.06 -4.17
C ALA A 26 -5.58 8.55 -2.80
N CYS A 27 -6.04 7.37 -2.37
CA CYS A 27 -5.77 6.86 -1.02
C CYS A 27 -5.56 5.34 -1.05
N ALA A 28 -4.34 4.93 -0.71
CA ALA A 28 -3.98 3.54 -0.41
C ALA A 28 -3.94 3.30 1.09
N MET A 29 -4.38 2.11 1.51
CA MET A 29 -4.41 1.74 2.91
C MET A 29 -3.54 0.53 3.17
N ILE A 30 -2.38 0.76 3.78
CA ILE A 30 -1.44 -0.29 4.13
C ILE A 30 -1.74 -0.74 5.57
N ASP A 31 -2.12 -2.00 5.74
CA ASP A 31 -2.26 -2.63 7.05
C ASP A 31 -1.07 -3.55 7.33
N LEU A 32 -0.08 -3.03 8.06
CA LEU A 32 1.15 -3.75 8.38
C LEU A 32 0.92 -5.01 9.22
N THR A 33 -0.25 -5.15 9.85
CA THR A 33 -0.58 -6.33 10.68
C THR A 33 -1.11 -7.50 9.86
N LEU A 34 -1.66 -7.25 8.66
CA LEU A 34 -2.11 -8.29 7.75
C LEU A 34 -0.98 -8.86 6.89
N ILE A 35 0.02 -8.03 6.57
CA ILE A 35 1.12 -8.39 5.67
C ILE A 35 2.27 -9.04 6.46
N GLY A 36 2.43 -8.71 7.74
CA GLY A 36 3.42 -9.31 8.63
C GLY A 36 2.97 -10.63 9.23
N SER A 37 2.98 -11.71 8.44
CA SER A 37 2.95 -13.07 8.99
C SER A 37 4.37 -13.47 9.42
N THR A 38 4.50 -14.27 10.49
CA THR A 38 5.79 -14.61 11.12
C THR A 38 6.83 -15.25 10.18
N ASP A 39 6.39 -15.74 9.03
CA ASP A 39 7.20 -16.51 8.07
C ASP A 39 7.41 -15.81 6.70
N THR A 40 7.04 -14.54 6.55
CA THR A 40 7.17 -13.82 5.27
C THR A 40 8.58 -13.24 5.09
N THR A 41 9.20 -13.46 3.92
CA THR A 41 10.49 -12.85 3.59
C THR A 41 10.34 -11.34 3.34
N PRO A 42 11.42 -10.53 3.49
CA PRO A 42 11.35 -9.12 3.18
C PRO A 42 10.88 -8.84 1.74
N GLU A 43 11.30 -9.66 0.78
CA GLU A 43 10.91 -9.54 -0.63
C GLU A 43 9.40 -9.72 -0.81
N GLU A 44 8.84 -10.82 -0.31
CA GLU A 44 7.39 -11.08 -0.36
C GLU A 44 6.59 -10.00 0.38
N TRP A 45 7.13 -9.48 1.48
CA TRP A 45 6.49 -8.43 2.26
C TRP A 45 6.38 -7.11 1.48
N TYR A 46 7.46 -6.68 0.84
CA TYR A 46 7.46 -5.46 0.04
C TYR A 46 6.68 -5.64 -1.27
N ALA A 47 6.76 -6.79 -1.93
CA ALA A 47 5.94 -7.10 -3.11
C ALA A 47 4.44 -7.02 -2.77
N GLY A 48 4.02 -7.62 -1.64
CA GLY A 48 2.63 -7.54 -1.17
C GLY A 48 2.17 -6.12 -0.85
N ILE A 49 3.04 -5.27 -0.28
CA ILE A 49 2.72 -3.86 -0.07
C ILE A 49 2.51 -3.13 -1.41
N ILE A 50 3.40 -3.34 -2.37
CA ILE A 50 3.29 -2.69 -3.68
C ILE A 50 2.00 -3.12 -4.39
N ASP A 51 1.66 -4.41 -4.37
CA ASP A 51 0.43 -4.94 -4.93
C ASP A 51 -0.82 -4.28 -4.32
N ILE A 52 -0.90 -4.21 -2.98
CA ILE A 52 -2.01 -3.57 -2.28
C ILE A 52 -2.13 -2.10 -2.69
N VAL A 53 -1.02 -1.38 -2.73
CA VAL A 53 -1.01 0.05 -3.09
C VAL A 53 -1.42 0.25 -4.56
N ALA A 54 -0.90 -0.56 -5.48
CA ALA A 54 -1.25 -0.48 -6.90
C ALA A 54 -2.75 -0.73 -7.12
N ASN A 55 -3.30 -1.75 -6.47
CA ASN A 55 -4.73 -2.07 -6.51
C ASN A 55 -5.59 -0.95 -5.89
N ASP A 56 -5.24 -0.44 -4.72
CA ASP A 56 -6.01 0.60 -4.03
C ASP A 56 -6.02 1.94 -4.79
N LEU A 57 -4.95 2.23 -5.53
CA LEU A 57 -4.80 3.42 -6.36
C LEU A 57 -5.29 3.22 -7.80
N ASN A 58 -5.75 2.01 -8.15
CA ASN A 58 -6.25 1.65 -9.47
C ASN A 58 -5.22 1.92 -10.58
N LEU A 59 -3.95 1.54 -10.34
CA LEU A 59 -2.84 1.64 -11.30
C LEU A 59 -2.92 0.52 -12.34
N GLY A 60 -4.00 0.50 -13.13
CA GLY A 60 -4.42 -0.66 -13.95
C GLY A 60 -3.39 -1.22 -14.94
N ASP A 61 -2.37 -0.45 -15.32
CA ASP A 61 -1.30 -0.88 -16.23
C ASP A 61 0.00 -1.29 -15.50
N PHE A 62 0.01 -1.29 -14.17
CA PHE A 62 1.19 -1.66 -13.38
C PHE A 62 1.31 -3.18 -13.23
N ASP A 63 2.33 -3.76 -13.87
CA ASP A 63 2.74 -5.15 -13.69
C ASP A 63 3.82 -5.25 -12.61
N LEU A 64 3.47 -5.84 -11.47
CA LEU A 64 4.39 -5.99 -10.33
C LEU A 64 5.57 -6.92 -10.66
N ASP A 65 5.32 -8.06 -11.30
CA ASP A 65 6.35 -9.07 -11.55
C ASP A 65 7.38 -8.52 -12.54
N GLU A 66 6.93 -7.89 -13.63
CA GLU A 66 7.81 -7.26 -14.61
C GLU A 66 8.60 -6.10 -13.98
N TRP A 67 7.94 -5.28 -13.16
CA TRP A 67 8.59 -4.16 -12.47
C TRP A 67 9.66 -4.64 -11.50
N TRP A 68 9.38 -5.72 -10.77
CA TRP A 68 10.27 -6.31 -9.79
C TRP A 68 11.48 -6.95 -10.46
N GLU A 69 11.31 -7.72 -11.52
CA GLU A 69 12.45 -8.31 -12.24
C GLU A 69 13.38 -7.25 -12.83
N ARG A 70 12.81 -6.19 -13.42
CA ARG A 70 13.56 -5.07 -14.01
C ARG A 70 14.46 -4.36 -12.99
N HIS A 71 14.05 -4.37 -11.72
CA HIS A 71 14.74 -3.69 -10.63
C HIS A 71 15.46 -4.64 -9.65
N SER A 72 15.50 -5.95 -9.94
CA SER A 72 16.00 -7.05 -9.08
C SER A 72 17.37 -6.85 -8.40
N ARG A 73 18.18 -5.88 -8.86
CA ARG A 73 19.45 -5.51 -8.22
C ARG A 73 19.28 -4.61 -7.00
N LEU A 74 18.07 -4.12 -6.74
CA LEU A 74 17.74 -3.25 -5.62
C LEU A 74 17.30 -4.07 -4.41
N SER A 75 17.58 -3.56 -3.21
CA SER A 75 17.00 -4.15 -2.02
C SER A 75 15.48 -3.90 -1.99
N PRO A 76 14.68 -4.75 -1.33
CA PRO A 76 13.22 -4.62 -1.28
C PRO A 76 12.68 -3.23 -0.87
N VAL A 77 13.35 -2.54 0.06
CA VAL A 77 12.99 -1.16 0.45
C VAL A 77 13.22 -0.13 -0.67
N HIS A 78 14.26 -0.33 -1.49
CA HIS A 78 14.56 0.55 -2.62
C HIS A 78 13.59 0.29 -3.78
N HIS A 79 13.13 -0.96 -3.97
CA HIS A 79 12.01 -1.26 -4.88
C HIS A 79 10.76 -0.46 -4.52
N PHE A 80 10.40 -0.46 -3.24
CA PHE A 80 9.24 0.28 -2.77
C PHE A 80 9.39 1.79 -2.99
N GLY A 81 10.53 2.36 -2.61
CA GLY A 81 10.80 3.79 -2.85
C GLY A 81 10.68 4.17 -4.34
N LYS A 82 11.29 3.38 -5.22
CA LYS A 82 11.19 3.58 -6.66
C LYS A 82 9.78 3.45 -7.20
N PHE A 83 9.01 2.48 -6.71
CA PHE A 83 7.60 2.34 -7.10
C PHE A 83 6.80 3.61 -6.77
N ILE A 84 7.00 4.19 -5.58
CA ILE A 84 6.35 5.45 -5.20
C ILE A 84 6.77 6.58 -6.16
N GLU A 85 8.07 6.75 -6.40
CA GLU A 85 8.60 7.86 -7.21
C GLU A 85 8.29 7.74 -8.70
N GLU A 86 8.45 6.55 -9.27
CA GLU A 86 8.42 6.35 -10.72
C GLU A 86 7.04 5.98 -11.24
N ILE A 87 6.14 5.48 -10.39
CA ILE A 87 4.80 5.02 -10.77
C ILE A 87 3.75 5.85 -10.04
N VAL A 88 3.67 5.76 -8.71
CA VAL A 88 2.58 6.37 -7.93
C VAL A 88 2.50 7.89 -8.12
N LEU A 89 3.64 8.59 -8.01
CA LEU A 89 3.69 10.04 -8.18
C LEU A 89 3.53 10.52 -9.64
N LYS A 90 3.64 9.63 -10.63
CA LYS A 90 3.42 9.99 -12.04
C LYS A 90 1.96 9.81 -12.46
N GLU A 91 1.29 8.78 -11.93
CA GLU A 91 -0.11 8.49 -12.23
C GLU A 91 -1.09 9.33 -11.40
N ILE A 92 -0.63 9.90 -10.27
CA ILE A 92 -1.43 10.72 -9.38
C ILE A 92 -0.87 12.16 -9.35
N PRO A 93 -1.57 13.15 -9.95
CA PRO A 93 -1.13 14.55 -10.01
C PRO A 93 -1.24 15.31 -8.68
#